data_AF-A0A7T2U8F3-F1
#
_entry.id   AF-A0A7T2U8F3-F1
#
_cell.length_a   1.000
_cell.length_b   1.000
_cell.length_c   1.000
_cell.angle_alpha   90.00
_cell.angle_beta   90.00
_cell.angle_gamma   90.00
#
_symmetry.space_group_name_H-M   'P 1'
#
loop_
_entity.id
_entity.type
_entity.pdbx_description
1 polymer ?
#
loop_
_entity_poly.entity_id
_entity_poly.type
_entity_poly.pdbx_seq_one_letter_code
_entity_poly.pdbx_strand_id
1 'polypeptide(L)' 'MLAAIAADRPPAHLLPGSDALGLVRDRLLALADKIRAWEAVTVSTGG' A
#
# COMPACT_ATOMS: atom_id res chain seq x y z
N MET A 1 6.66 12.39 -13.60
CA MET A 1 7.58 11.26 -13.88
C MET A 1 9.04 11.72 -13.92
N LEU A 2 9.45 12.64 -14.80
CA LEU A 2 10.84 13.15 -14.81
C LEU A 2 11.28 13.72 -13.45
N ALA A 3 10.41 14.46 -12.77
CA ALA A 3 10.68 14.94 -11.40
C ALA A 3 10.86 13.82 -10.36
N ALA A 4 10.22 12.66 -10.56
CA ALA A 4 10.38 11.51 -9.66
C ALA A 4 11.69 10.76 -9.92
N ILE A 5 12.17 10.77 -11.16
CA ILE A 5 13.46 10.18 -11.57
C ILE A 5 14.63 11.07 -11.09
N ALA A 6 14.44 12.38 -11.09
CA ALA A 6 15.44 13.35 -10.64
C ALA A 6 15.48 13.57 -9.11
N ALA A 7 14.62 12.88 -8.34
CA ALA A 7 14.61 13.00 -6.89
C ALA A 7 15.80 12.25 -6.27
N ASP A 8 16.48 12.86 -5.30
CA ASP A 8 17.59 12.22 -4.54
C ASP A 8 17.18 10.88 -3.91
N ARG A 9 15.89 10.72 -3.64
CA ARG A 9 15.27 9.48 -3.16
C ARG A 9 14.00 9.20 -3.95
N PRO A 10 14.10 8.51 -5.09
CA PRO A 10 12.93 8.22 -5.91
C PRO A 10 11.97 7.28 -5.17
N PRO A 11 10.65 7.37 -5.41
CA PRO A 11 9.70 6.44 -4.83
C PRO A 11 9.94 5.03 -5.39
N ALA A 12 9.85 4.01 -4.54
CA ALA A 12 9.95 2.60 -4.96
C ALA A 12 8.85 2.21 -5.97
N HIS A 13 7.68 2.85 -5.88
CA HIS A 13 6.57 2.70 -6.81
C HIS A 13 6.02 4.07 -7.21
N LEU A 14 6.19 4.44 -8.48
CA LEU A 14 5.57 5.62 -9.04
C LEU A 14 4.20 5.25 -9.63
N LEU A 15 3.14 5.91 -9.16
CA LEU A 15 1.78 5.72 -9.67
C LEU A 15 1.48 6.79 -10.74
N PRO A 16 1.25 6.41 -12.01
CA PRO A 16 0.97 7.38 -13.06
C PRO A 16 -0.50 7.83 -12.98
N GLY A 17 -0.71 9.10 -12.64
CA GLY A 17 -2.03 9.72 -12.64
C GLY A 17 -2.90 9.40 -11.42
N SER A 18 -4.05 10.07 -11.34
CA SER A 18 -5.01 9.95 -10.24
C SER A 18 -5.66 8.56 -10.16
N ASP A 19 -5.89 7.92 -11.29
CA ASP A 19 -6.64 6.66 -11.36
C ASP A 19 -5.83 5.51 -10.76
N ALA A 20 -4.53 5.45 -11.10
CA ALA A 20 -3.61 4.48 -10.50
C ALA A 20 -3.47 4.71 -8.97
N LEU A 21 -3.49 5.96 -8.53
CA LEU A 21 -3.46 6.30 -7.10
C LEU A 21 -4.73 5.83 -6.38
N GLY A 22 -5.91 6.03 -6.96
CA GLY A 22 -7.18 5.54 -6.42
C GLY A 22 -7.19 4.02 -6.27
N LEU A 23 -6.86 3.30 -7.35
CA LEU A 23 -6.82 1.83 -7.36
C LEU A 23 -5.89 1.24 -6.28
N VAL A 24 -4.69 1.82 -6.12
CA VAL A 24 -3.74 1.35 -5.11
C VAL A 24 -4.23 1.65 -3.70
N ARG A 25 -4.81 2.83 -3.47
CA ARG A 25 -5.40 3.17 -2.16
C ARG A 25 -6.50 2.22 -1.78
N ASP A 26 -7.43 1.94 -2.69
CA ASP A 26 -8.54 1.03 -2.46
C ASP A 26 -8.05 -0.39 -2.15
N ARG A 27 -7.03 -0.87 -2.89
CA ARG A 27 -6.40 -2.17 -2.63
C ARG A 27 -5.76 -2.23 -1.25
N LEU A 28 -5.04 -1.19 -0.84
CA LEU A 28 -4.39 -1.13 0.47
C LEU A 28 -5.41 -1.08 1.61
N LEU A 29 -6.50 -0.33 1.45
CA LEU A 29 -7.60 -0.28 2.41
C LEU A 29 -8.25 -1.66 2.57
N ALA A 30 -8.59 -2.32 1.46
CA ALA A 30 -9.16 -3.66 1.48
C ALA A 30 -8.22 -4.69 2.12
N LEU A 31 -6.91 -4.58 1.89
CA LEU A 31 -5.93 -5.43 2.54
C LEU A 31 -5.87 -5.18 4.05
N ALA A 32 -5.87 -3.91 4.47
CA ALA A 32 -5.86 -3.54 5.88
C ALA A 32 -7.11 -4.04 6.61
N ASP A 33 -8.29 -3.96 5.98
CA ASP A 33 -9.52 -4.53 6.53
C ASP A 33 -9.43 -6.05 6.71
N LYS A 34 -8.87 -6.75 5.73
CA LYS A 34 -8.62 -8.19 5.84
C LYS A 34 -7.66 -8.53 6.97
N ILE A 35 -6.58 -7.75 7.14
CA ILE A 35 -5.64 -7.96 8.24
C ILE A 35 -6.35 -7.78 9.58
N ARG A 36 -7.09 -6.67 9.76
CA ARG A 36 -7.87 -6.41 10.98
C ARG A 36 -8.84 -7.54 11.31
N ALA A 37 -9.54 -8.06 10.30
CA ALA A 37 -10.49 -9.14 10.48
C ALA A 37 -9.87 -10.43 11.05
N TRP A 38 -8.58 -10.68 10.76
CA TRP A 38 -7.88 -11.90 11.16
C TRP A 38 -6.78 -11.65 12.21
N GLU A 39 -6.64 -10.43 12.72
CA GLU A 39 -5.54 -10.02 13.59
C GLU A 39 -5.52 -10.84 14.89
N ALA A 40 -6.66 -10.96 15.58
CA ALA A 40 -6.76 -11.72 16.83
C ALA A 40 -6.36 -13.19 16.65
N VAL A 41 -6.84 -13.82 15.57
CA VAL A 41 -6.49 -15.22 15.24
C VAL A 41 -5.00 -15.33 14.92
N THR A 42 -4.46 -14.41 14.12
CA THR A 42 -3.04 -14.40 13.75
C THR A 42 -2.15 -14.27 14.99
N VAL A 43 -2.46 -13.33 15.89
CA VAL A 43 -1.69 -13.11 17.13
C VAL A 43 -1.76 -14.32 18.05
N SER A 44 -2.90 -15.02 18.13
CA SER A 44 -3.04 -16.23 18.95
C SER A 44 -2.12 -17.39 18.55
N THR A 45 -1.50 -17.34 17.37
CA THR A 45 -0.53 -18.34 16.92
C THR A 45 0.91 -18.07 17.37
N GLY A 46 1.20 -16.84 17.81
CA GLY A 46 2.46 -16.50 18.46
C GLY A 46 2.32 -16.71 19.96
N GLY A 47 3.03 -17.70 20.51
CA GLY A 47 3.10 -17.92 21.96
C GLY A 47 3.72 -16.76 22.73
#